data_AF-A0A1Q9V6F4-F1
#
_entry.id   AF-A0A1Q9V6F4-F1
#
_cell.length_a   1.000
_cell.length_b   1.000
_cell.length_c   1.000
_cell.angle_alpha   90.00
_cell.angle_beta   90.00
_cell.angle_gamma   90.00
#
_symmetry.space_group_name_H-M   'P 1'
#
loop_
_entity.id
_entity.type
_entity.pdbx_description
1 polymer ?
#
loop_
_entity_poly.entity_id
_entity_poly.type
_entity_poly.pdbx_seq_one_letter_code
_entity_poly.pdbx_strand_id
1 'polypeptide(L)'
;MPRRRRRRRVRFGDALLQAVATVPAVWTVAAVSVAAVGARPAVSLVAWVGVLASFALTLLGPTFGLDDWVLGISPFWHVPDVAAPDVDLTGLGWVSLFTLGFVLLGLAGFRRRDLAR
;
A
#
# COMPACT_ATOMS: atom_id res chain seq x y z
N MET A 1 -11.09 -37.03 -11.52
CA MET A 1 -12.33 -36.40 -10.98
C MET A 1 -12.15 -34.87 -10.93
N PRO A 2 -12.90 -34.08 -11.71
CA PRO A 2 -12.74 -32.63 -11.72
C PRO A 2 -13.49 -32.03 -10.52
N ARG A 3 -12.74 -31.47 -9.56
CA ARG A 3 -13.31 -30.67 -8.47
C ARG A 3 -14.05 -29.48 -9.10
N ARG A 4 -15.38 -29.54 -9.10
CA ARG A 4 -16.23 -28.39 -9.43
C ARG A 4 -15.84 -27.25 -8.49
N ARG A 5 -15.04 -26.29 -9.00
CA ARG A 5 -14.80 -25.01 -8.33
C ARG A 5 -16.17 -24.37 -8.14
N ARG A 6 -16.71 -24.45 -6.92
CA ARG A 6 -17.94 -23.73 -6.56
C ARG A 6 -17.64 -22.26 -6.86
N ARG A 7 -18.30 -21.69 -7.87
CA ARG A 7 -18.31 -20.25 -8.11
C ARG A 7 -18.95 -19.61 -6.88
N ARG A 8 -18.15 -19.26 -5.88
CA ARG A 8 -18.59 -18.51 -4.72
C ARG A 8 -19.09 -17.17 -5.28
N ARG A 9 -20.37 -16.87 -5.09
CA ARG A 9 -20.93 -15.58 -5.51
C ARG A 9 -20.32 -14.52 -4.61
N VAL A 10 -19.61 -13.56 -5.20
CA VAL A 10 -19.12 -12.38 -4.49
C VAL A 10 -20.32 -11.67 -3.88
N ARG A 11 -20.31 -11.48 -2.56
CA ARG A 11 -21.34 -10.76 -1.83
C ARG A 11 -20.91 -9.32 -1.63
N PHE A 12 -21.86 -8.43 -1.34
CA PHE A 12 -21.56 -7.04 -0.99
C PHE A 12 -20.59 -6.94 0.20
N GLY A 13 -20.73 -7.81 1.20
CA GLY A 13 -19.81 -7.88 2.34
C GLY A 13 -18.37 -8.19 1.94
N ASP A 14 -18.16 -9.05 0.94
CA ASP A 14 -16.83 -9.39 0.44
C ASP A 14 -16.19 -8.17 -0.25
N ALA A 15 -16.96 -7.43 -1.04
CA ALA A 15 -16.50 -6.19 -1.68
C ALA A 15 -16.18 -5.10 -0.66
N LEU A 16 -17.00 -4.93 0.38
CA LEU A 16 -16.76 -3.97 1.45
C LEU A 16 -15.48 -4.33 2.23
N LEU A 17 -15.31 -5.61 2.58
CA LEU A 17 -14.11 -6.10 3.26
C LEU A 17 -12.86 -5.89 2.41
N GLN A 18 -12.94 -6.13 1.10
CA GLN A 18 -11.82 -5.93 0.19
C GLN A 18 -11.44 -4.44 0.11
N ALA A 19 -12.43 -3.54 0.09
CA ALA A 19 -12.19 -2.10 0.13
C ALA A 19 -11.48 -1.69 1.43
N VAL A 20 -11.93 -2.20 2.58
CA VAL A 20 -11.28 -1.93 3.88
C VAL A 20 -9.86 -2.49 3.92
N ALA A 21 -9.62 -3.69 3.39
CA ALA A 21 -8.28 -4.29 3.32
C ALA A 21 -7.31 -3.49 2.44
N THR A 22 -7.81 -2.65 1.53
CA THR A 22 -6.98 -1.80 0.66
C THR A 22 -6.54 -0.50 1.37
N VAL A 23 -7.20 -0.11 2.47
CA VAL A 23 -6.94 1.15 3.18
C VAL A 23 -5.48 1.30 3.65
N PRO A 24 -4.84 0.28 4.28
CA PRO A 24 -3.45 0.42 4.72
C PRO A 24 -2.47 0.67 3.56
N ALA A 25 -2.70 0.07 2.39
CA ALA A 25 -1.87 0.29 1.22
C ALA A 25 -1.98 1.73 0.70
N VAL A 26 -3.20 2.28 0.63
CA VAL A 26 -3.44 3.68 0.26
C VAL A 26 -2.78 4.63 1.26
N TRP A 27 -2.93 4.36 2.56
CA TRP A 27 -2.30 5.16 3.60
C TRP A 27 -0.78 5.08 3.57
N THR A 28 -0.19 3.96 3.15
CA THR A 28 1.27 3.86 2.99
C THR A 28 1.77 4.88 1.97
N VAL A 29 1.10 4.98 0.81
CA VAL A 29 1.47 5.95 -0.24
C VAL A 29 1.36 7.38 0.29
N ALA A 30 0.29 7.69 1.04
CA ALA A 30 0.14 9.00 1.69
C ALA A 30 1.22 9.24 2.75
N ALA A 31 1.58 8.22 3.54
CA ALA A 31 2.58 8.32 4.60
C ALA A 31 3.98 8.60 4.05
N VAL A 32 4.32 8.06 2.88
CA VAL A 32 5.56 8.41 2.16
C VAL A 32 5.60 9.91 1.86
N SER A 33 4.48 10.49 1.42
CA SER A 33 4.36 11.94 1.21
C SER A 33 4.53 12.73 2.52
N VAL A 34 3.91 12.28 3.62
CA VAL A 34 4.07 12.87 4.95
C VAL A 34 5.54 12.82 5.39
N ALA A 35 6.22 11.69 5.20
CA ALA A 35 7.64 11.53 5.49
C ALA A 35 8.51 12.48 4.65
N ALA A 36 8.27 12.55 3.34
CA ALA A 36 9.03 13.39 2.42
C ALA A 36 8.87 14.88 2.75
N VAL A 37 7.64 15.35 2.92
CA VAL A 37 7.35 16.76 3.24
C VAL A 37 7.86 17.12 4.64
N GLY A 38 7.62 16.25 5.62
CA GLY A 38 8.14 16.40 6.98
C GLY A 38 9.67 16.47 7.00
N ALA A 39 10.35 15.70 6.16
CA ALA A 39 11.80 15.69 6.03
C ALA A 39 12.37 16.85 5.21
N ARG A 40 11.71 17.33 4.13
CA ARG A 40 12.05 18.54 3.30
C ARG A 40 10.79 19.11 2.60
N PRO A 41 10.32 20.36 2.88
CA PRO A 41 9.04 20.85 2.35
C PRO A 41 9.15 21.25 0.86
N ALA A 42 10.36 21.58 0.42
CA ALA A 42 10.66 21.98 -0.95
C ALA A 42 10.58 20.84 -1.98
N VAL A 43 10.35 19.59 -1.55
CA VAL A 43 10.23 18.40 -2.43
C VAL A 43 8.80 17.86 -2.52
N SER A 44 7.79 18.73 -2.43
CA SER A 44 6.38 18.34 -2.62
C SER A 44 6.13 17.57 -3.93
N LEU A 45 6.88 17.86 -5.00
CA LEU A 45 6.77 17.12 -6.26
C LEU A 45 7.23 15.65 -6.15
N VAL A 46 8.19 15.36 -5.27
CA VAL A 46 8.70 13.99 -5.02
C VAL A 46 7.65 13.12 -4.32
N ALA A 47 6.71 13.73 -3.60
CA ALA A 47 5.59 13.02 -2.98
C ALA A 47 4.72 12.26 -4.01
N TRP A 48 4.65 12.74 -5.25
CA TRP A 48 3.90 12.09 -6.32
C TRP A 48 4.55 10.82 -6.88
N VAL A 49 5.86 10.63 -6.66
CA VAL A 49 6.59 9.47 -7.17
C VAL A 49 6.02 8.17 -6.62
N GLY A 50 5.66 8.13 -5.33
CA GLY A 50 5.06 6.95 -4.71
C GLY A 50 3.72 6.56 -5.35
N VAL A 51 2.89 7.55 -5.68
CA VAL A 51 1.60 7.34 -6.37
C VAL A 51 1.82 6.78 -7.77
N LEU A 52 2.69 7.44 -8.56
CA LEU A 52 3.01 7.03 -9.94
C LEU A 52 3.65 5.65 -10.00
N ALA A 53 4.61 5.37 -9.11
CA ALA A 53 5.28 4.08 -9.03
C ALA A 53 4.29 2.97 -8.63
N SER A 54 3.46 3.20 -7.61
CA SER A 54 2.45 2.22 -7.19
C SER A 54 1.44 1.94 -8.31
N PHE A 55 0.98 2.98 -9.00
CA PHE A 55 0.10 2.85 -10.16
C PHE A 55 0.74 2.01 -11.27
N ALA A 56 1.98 2.36 -11.65
CA ALA A 56 2.71 1.65 -12.70
C ALA A 56 2.93 0.17 -12.32
N LEU A 57 3.44 -0.10 -11.12
CA LEU A 57 3.68 -1.47 -10.67
C LEU A 57 2.40 -2.31 -10.60
N THR A 58 1.29 -1.72 -10.17
CA THR A 58 0.02 -2.45 -9.98
C THR A 58 -0.67 -2.77 -11.32
N LEU A 59 -0.66 -1.83 -12.27
CA LEU A 59 -1.37 -1.98 -13.55
C LEU A 59 -0.47 -2.53 -14.67
N LEU A 60 0.73 -1.97 -14.79
CA LEU A 60 1.66 -2.29 -15.86
C LEU A 60 2.57 -3.46 -15.48
N GLY A 61 2.85 -3.65 -14.19
CA GLY A 61 3.78 -4.70 -13.74
C GLY A 61 3.39 -6.10 -14.21
N PRO A 62 2.16 -6.59 -13.92
CA PRO A 62 1.69 -7.88 -14.44
C PRO A 62 1.60 -7.91 -15.97
N THR A 63 1.28 -6.77 -16.59
CA THR A 63 1.19 -6.64 -18.06
C THR A 63 2.54 -6.83 -18.73
N PHE A 64 3.62 -6.36 -18.11
CA PHE A 64 4.99 -6.54 -18.58
C PHE A 64 5.68 -7.80 -18.04
N GLY A 65 4.99 -8.58 -17.20
CA GLY A 65 5.55 -9.79 -16.59
C GLY A 65 6.72 -9.52 -15.65
N LEU A 66 6.68 -8.41 -14.89
CA LEU A 66 7.71 -8.10 -13.90
C LEU A 66 7.77 -9.15 -12.79
N ASP A 67 8.97 -9.45 -12.30
CA ASP A 67 9.20 -10.39 -11.22
C ASP A 67 8.52 -9.95 -9.91
N ASP A 68 8.17 -10.92 -9.06
CA ASP A 68 7.46 -10.68 -7.79
C ASP A 68 8.21 -9.73 -6.85
N TRP A 69 9.55 -9.72 -6.87
CA TRP A 69 10.33 -8.79 -6.04
C TRP A 69 10.11 -7.33 -6.44
N VAL A 70 9.88 -7.06 -7.73
CA VAL A 70 9.60 -5.72 -8.27
C VAL A 70 8.19 -5.31 -7.90
N LEU A 71 7.23 -6.22 -8.07
CA LEU A 71 5.83 -5.99 -7.73
C LEU A 71 5.65 -5.77 -6.23
N GLY A 72 6.42 -6.47 -5.40
CA GLY A 72 6.43 -6.35 -3.94
C GLY A 72 6.92 -4.99 -3.41
N ILE A 73 7.47 -4.12 -4.26
CA ILE A 73 7.72 -2.72 -3.89
C ILE A 73 6.40 -1.97 -3.70
N SER A 74 5.35 -2.35 -4.42
CA SER A 74 4.03 -1.75 -4.30
C SER A 74 3.34 -2.22 -3.01
N PRO A 75 2.85 -1.32 -2.15
CA PRO A 75 2.09 -1.73 -0.96
C PRO A 75 0.78 -2.45 -1.33
N PHE A 76 0.26 -2.24 -2.55
CA PHE A 76 -0.94 -2.92 -3.03
C PHE A 76 -0.71 -4.40 -3.36
N TRP A 77 0.52 -4.80 -3.63
CA TRP A 77 0.85 -6.22 -3.87
C TRP A 77 0.68 -7.07 -2.60
N HIS A 78 0.79 -6.44 -1.42
CA HIS A 78 0.61 -7.08 -0.12
C HIS A 78 -0.84 -7.08 0.39
N VAL A 79 -1.79 -6.51 -0.37
CA VAL A 79 -3.21 -6.54 0.00
C VAL A 79 -3.77 -7.92 -0.33
N PRO A 80 -4.30 -8.66 0.66
CA PRO A 80 -4.82 -10.00 0.42
C PRO A 80 -6.14 -9.96 -0.35
N ASP A 81 -6.45 -11.06 -1.03
CA ASP A 81 -7.81 -11.35 -1.48
C ASP A 81 -8.62 -11.90 -0.29
N VAL A 82 -9.46 -11.06 0.30
CA VAL A 82 -10.24 -11.43 1.50
C VAL A 82 -11.35 -12.44 1.20
N ALA A 83 -11.68 -12.67 -0.06
CA ALA A 83 -12.65 -13.67 -0.48
C ALA A 83 -12.03 -15.06 -0.69
N ALA A 84 -10.70 -15.16 -0.64
CA ALA A 84 -9.96 -16.41 -0.77
C ALA A 84 -10.23 -17.37 0.42
N PRO A 85 -10.08 -18.70 0.23
CA PRO A 85 -10.30 -19.68 1.30
C PRO A 85 -9.32 -19.55 2.46
N ASP A 86 -8.06 -19.21 2.15
CA ASP A 86 -6.95 -19.10 3.09
C ASP A 86 -6.40 -17.67 2.99
N VAL A 87 -6.92 -16.77 3.83
CA VAL A 87 -6.51 -15.36 3.84
C VAL A 87 -5.24 -15.21 4.67
N ASP A 88 -4.15 -14.75 4.02
CA ASP A 88 -2.91 -14.37 4.70
C ASP A 88 -2.87 -12.86 4.96
N LEU A 89 -2.86 -12.47 6.23
CA LEU A 89 -2.81 -11.06 6.65
C LEU A 89 -1.38 -10.55 6.91
N THR A 90 -0.37 -11.40 6.75
CA THR A 90 1.03 -11.08 7.07
C THR A 90 1.52 -9.87 6.27
N GLY A 91 1.25 -9.84 4.96
CA GLY A 91 1.61 -8.71 4.09
C GLY A 91 0.95 -7.40 4.53
N LEU A 92 -0.35 -7.45 4.87
CA LEU A 92 -1.09 -6.29 5.34
C LEU A 92 -0.56 -5.74 6.67
N GLY A 93 -0.11 -6.62 7.55
CA GLY A 93 0.57 -6.25 8.80
C GLY A 93 1.86 -5.46 8.55
N TRP A 94 2.70 -5.92 7.61
CA TRP A 94 3.92 -5.21 7.22
C TRP A 94 3.63 -3.84 6.62
N VAL A 95 2.69 -3.76 5.67
CA VAL A 95 2.25 -2.48 5.07
C VAL A 95 1.79 -1.48 6.13
N SER A 96 1.00 -1.94 7.12
CA SER A 96 0.52 -1.10 8.21
C SER A 96 1.68 -0.62 9.11
N LEU A 97 2.67 -1.48 9.37
CA LEU A 97 3.87 -1.12 10.13
C LEU A 97 4.70 -0.06 9.40
N PHE A 98 4.93 -0.22 8.10
CA PHE A 98 5.64 0.77 7.30
C PHE A 98 4.88 2.09 7.22
N THR A 99 3.55 2.05 7.08
CA THR A 99 2.69 3.24 7.16
C THR A 99 2.97 4.02 8.44
N LEU A 100 2.92 3.34 9.59
CA LEU A 100 3.15 3.97 10.89
C LEU A 100 4.57 4.56 10.97
N GLY A 101 5.57 3.82 10.50
CA GLY A 101 6.96 4.28 10.44
C GLY A 101 7.13 5.57 9.65
N PHE A 102 6.56 5.64 8.43
CA PHE A 102 6.63 6.83 7.59
C PHE A 102 5.91 8.04 8.21
N VAL A 103 4.73 7.82 8.80
CA VAL A 103 4.02 8.89 9.52
C VAL A 103 4.86 9.42 10.68
N LEU A 104 5.42 8.55 11.51
CA LEU A 104 6.26 8.95 12.64
C LEU A 104 7.51 9.70 12.19
N LEU A 105 8.15 9.27 11.10
CA LEU A 105 9.29 9.97 10.49
C LEU A 105 8.90 11.36 10.00
N GLY A 106 7.77 11.50 9.33
CA GLY A 106 7.28 12.80 8.85
C GLY A 106 6.96 13.76 10.00
N LEU A 107 6.28 13.27 11.05
CA LEU A 107 5.99 14.05 12.25
C LEU A 107 7.26 14.46 13.00
N ALA A 108 8.23 13.55 13.14
CA ALA A 108 9.52 13.86 13.77
C ALA A 108 10.31 14.90 12.95
N GLY A 109 10.30 14.79 11.62
CA GLY A 109 10.90 15.77 10.72
C GLY A 109 10.27 17.16 10.86
N PHE A 110 8.94 17.21 10.94
CA PHE A 110 8.18 18.44 11.16
C PHE A 110 8.56 19.11 12.49
N ARG A 111 8.55 18.34 13.60
CA ARG A 111 8.94 18.83 14.94
C ARG A 111 10.37 19.39 14.99
N ARG A 112 11.33 18.71 14.34
CA ARG A 112 12.73 19.19 14.30
C ARG A 112 12.88 20.53 13.58
N ARG A 113 11.99 20.86 12.65
CA ARG A 113 12.00 22.13 11.92
C ARG A 113 11.36 23.26 12.68
N ASP A 114 10.24 22.99 13.33
CA ASP A 114 9.55 23.99 14.13
C ASP A 114 10.42 24.46 15.30
N LEU A 115 11.26 23.57 15.86
CA LEU A 115 12.22 23.94 16.91
C LEU A 115 13.44 24.72 16.39
N ALA A 116 13.71 24.69 15.08
CA ALA A 116 14.87 25.31 14.46
C ALA A 116 14.56 26.65 13.76
N ARG A 117 13.28 27.06 13.73
CA ARG A 117 12.82 28.37 13.25
C ARG A 117 12.43 29.24 14.44
#